data_AF-X1E9G2-F1
#
_entry.id   AF-X1E9G2-F1
#
_cell.length_a   1.000
_cell.length_b   1.000
_cell.length_c   1.000
_cell.angle_alpha   90.00
_cell.angle_beta   90.00
_cell.angle_gamma   90.00
#
_symmetry.space_group_name_H-M   'P 1'
#
loop_
_entity.id
_entity.type
_entity.pdbx_description
1 polymer ?
#
loop_
_entity_poly.entity_id
_entity_poly.type
_entity_poly.pdbx_seq_one_letter_code
_entity_poly.pdbx_strand_id
1 'polypeptide(L)'
;YNEIKKKNKEKANSARLVAGFCWPWSDPNPDGTLVEDVVIEDFKMSWEGKEGKKLAKGIPPWYRWAYDPNGVNQCGCIYTIQGFEFDYVGVIFGNDIVYDKNKKEWIGKLEKNDFLSISKDVSISAHD
;
A
#
# COMPACT_ATOMS: atom_id res chain seq x y z
N TYR A 1 -3.06 -11.39 3.30
CA TYR A 1 -3.29 -11.49 1.83
C TYR A 1 -4.17 -12.67 1.40
N ASN A 2 -4.00 -13.88 1.95
CA ASN A 2 -4.78 -15.05 1.51
C ASN A 2 -6.32 -14.85 1.57
N GLU A 3 -6.83 -14.20 2.61
CA GLU A 3 -8.25 -13.84 2.69
C GLU A 3 -8.68 -12.86 1.58
N ILE A 4 -7.86 -11.86 1.24
CA ILE A 4 -8.16 -10.93 0.11
C ILE A 4 -8.28 -11.71 -1.21
N LYS A 5 -7.38 -12.66 -1.47
CA LYS A 5 -7.47 -13.53 -2.66
C LYS A 5 -8.73 -14.39 -2.63
N LYS A 6 -9.06 -14.98 -1.46
CA LYS A 6 -10.26 -15.80 -1.30
C LYS A 6 -11.53 -14.99 -1.59
N LYS A 7 -11.65 -13.79 -1.04
CA LYS A 7 -12.79 -12.88 -1.31
C LYS A 7 -12.91 -12.52 -2.79
N ASN A 8 -11.81 -12.21 -3.47
CA ASN A 8 -11.85 -11.96 -4.92
C ASN A 8 -12.24 -13.19 -5.75
N LYS A 9 -11.95 -14.42 -5.29
CA LYS A 9 -12.43 -15.65 -5.93
C LYS A 9 -13.92 -15.87 -5.73
N GLU A 10 -14.46 -15.50 -4.56
CA GLU A 10 -15.89 -15.58 -4.25
C GLU A 10 -16.70 -14.54 -5.05
N LYS A 11 -16.21 -13.31 -5.11
CA LYS A 11 -16.80 -12.22 -5.89
C LYS A 11 -15.69 -11.36 -6.48
N ALA A 12 -15.61 -11.31 -7.81
CA ALA A 12 -14.59 -10.54 -8.51
C ALA A 12 -14.58 -9.07 -8.05
N ASN A 13 -13.39 -8.52 -7.82
CA ASN A 13 -13.18 -7.13 -7.38
C ASN A 13 -13.82 -6.74 -6.05
N SER A 14 -14.23 -7.70 -5.22
CA SER A 14 -14.83 -7.42 -3.90
C SER A 14 -13.83 -7.02 -2.82
N ALA A 15 -12.53 -7.27 -3.03
CA ALA A 15 -11.53 -7.01 -1.99
C ALA A 15 -10.22 -6.45 -2.52
N ARG A 16 -9.57 -5.58 -1.73
CA ARG A 16 -8.24 -5.03 -2.02
C ARG A 16 -7.36 -4.97 -0.78
N LEU A 17 -6.06 -5.01 -1.01
CA LEU A 17 -5.03 -4.80 0.02
C LEU A 17 -4.44 -3.41 -0.19
N VAL A 18 -4.34 -2.64 0.88
CA VAL A 18 -3.76 -1.29 0.86
C VAL A 18 -2.76 -1.08 1.98
N ALA A 19 -1.92 -0.06 1.83
CA ALA A 19 -0.98 0.40 2.83
C ALA A 19 -0.79 1.92 2.78
N GLY A 20 -0.39 2.50 3.91
CA GLY A 20 0.14 3.86 3.95
C GLY A 20 1.53 3.94 3.32
N PHE A 21 2.00 5.14 2.99
CA PHE A 21 3.35 5.36 2.44
C PHE A 21 4.43 5.14 3.49
N CYS A 22 4.80 3.90 3.75
CA CYS A 22 5.82 3.54 4.74
C CYS A 22 6.96 2.68 4.17
N TRP A 23 6.85 2.26 2.91
CA TRP A 23 7.92 1.63 2.13
C TRP A 23 8.33 2.53 0.95
N PRO A 24 9.52 2.32 0.36
CA PRO A 24 9.85 2.90 -0.92
C PRO A 24 8.78 2.57 -1.96
N TRP A 25 8.62 3.43 -2.96
CA TRP A 25 7.89 3.09 -4.16
C TRP A 25 8.87 3.21 -5.30
N SER A 26 9.43 2.09 -5.72
CA SER A 26 10.44 2.01 -6.77
C SER A 26 9.80 2.16 -8.15
N ASP A 27 10.58 2.61 -9.13
CA ASP A 27 10.13 2.56 -10.53
C ASP A 27 10.07 1.11 -11.03
N PRO A 28 9.21 0.78 -12.00
CA PRO A 28 9.19 -0.56 -12.59
C PRO A 28 10.55 -0.95 -13.17
N ASN A 29 10.87 -2.24 -13.15
CA ASN A 29 12.04 -2.82 -13.78
C ASN A 29 12.03 -2.56 -15.30
N PRO A 30 13.18 -2.70 -16.00
CA PRO A 30 13.26 -2.47 -17.45
C PRO A 30 12.28 -3.32 -18.29
N ASP A 31 11.89 -4.49 -17.80
CA ASP A 31 10.90 -5.37 -18.42
C ASP A 31 9.43 -4.99 -18.12
N GLY A 32 9.22 -3.98 -17.28
CA GLY A 32 7.92 -3.47 -16.85
C GLY A 32 7.33 -4.20 -15.63
N THR A 33 8.03 -5.16 -15.04
CA THR A 33 7.62 -5.75 -13.76
C THR A 33 7.80 -4.76 -12.61
N LEU A 34 7.04 -4.93 -11.53
CA LEU A 34 7.10 -4.05 -10.37
C LEU A 34 8.04 -4.63 -9.31
N VAL A 35 8.74 -3.75 -8.60
CA VAL A 35 9.57 -4.12 -7.44
C VAL A 35 8.65 -4.43 -6.26
N GLU A 36 8.96 -5.48 -5.51
CA GLU A 36 8.21 -5.86 -4.31
C GLU A 36 8.64 -5.03 -3.09
N ASP A 37 8.40 -3.72 -3.11
CA ASP A 37 8.85 -2.81 -2.05
C ASP A 37 8.13 -3.01 -0.71
N VAL A 38 6.88 -3.49 -0.71
CA VAL A 38 6.12 -3.74 0.53
C VAL A 38 6.58 -5.05 1.13
N VAL A 39 7.48 -4.98 2.11
CA VAL A 39 8.11 -6.14 2.75
C VAL A 39 7.79 -6.19 4.24
N ILE A 40 7.24 -7.31 4.68
CA ILE A 40 6.95 -7.63 6.09
C ILE A 40 7.42 -9.05 6.34
N GLU A 41 8.57 -9.21 6.98
CA GLU A 41 9.19 -10.54 7.18
C GLU A 41 9.27 -11.29 5.83
N ASP A 42 8.60 -12.43 5.71
CA ASP A 42 8.56 -13.25 4.48
C ASP A 42 7.50 -12.78 3.47
N PHE A 43 6.58 -11.90 3.86
CA PHE A 43 5.57 -11.35 2.96
C PHE A 43 6.16 -10.22 2.11
N LYS A 44 5.92 -10.30 0.80
CA LYS A 44 6.33 -9.29 -0.17
C LYS A 44 5.20 -8.99 -1.14
N MET A 45 5.10 -7.73 -1.57
CA MET A 45 4.12 -7.29 -2.57
C MET A 45 4.65 -6.04 -3.27
N SER A 46 4.36 -5.90 -4.57
CA SER A 46 4.55 -4.63 -5.25
C SER A 46 3.41 -3.66 -4.93
N TRP A 47 3.71 -2.37 -4.96
CA TRP A 47 2.69 -1.33 -5.08
C TRP A 47 1.89 -1.46 -6.39
N GLU A 48 0.86 -0.63 -6.55
CA GLU A 48 0.28 -0.36 -7.85
C GLU A 48 1.28 0.33 -8.80
N GLY A 49 1.03 0.27 -10.11
CA GLY A 49 1.96 0.83 -11.09
C GLY A 49 1.94 2.35 -11.10
N LYS A 50 3.09 3.00 -10.91
CA LYS A 50 3.23 4.46 -10.94
C LYS A 50 2.74 5.10 -12.24
N GLU A 51 2.29 6.34 -12.15
CA GLU A 51 1.88 7.15 -13.29
C GLU A 51 3.01 7.33 -14.31
N GLY A 52 2.67 7.27 -15.60
CA GLY A 52 3.61 7.51 -16.70
C GLY A 52 4.66 6.42 -16.92
N LYS A 53 4.62 5.30 -16.19
CA LYS A 53 5.58 4.20 -16.36
C LYS A 53 5.07 3.10 -17.27
N LYS A 54 5.99 2.46 -17.99
CA LYS A 54 5.71 1.27 -18.81
C LYS A 54 5.58 0.05 -17.89
N LEU A 55 4.49 -0.69 -18.05
CA LEU A 55 4.18 -1.88 -17.24
C LEU A 55 4.16 -3.14 -18.11
N ALA A 56 4.54 -4.26 -17.52
CA ALA A 56 4.47 -5.56 -18.16
C ALA A 56 3.01 -5.99 -18.40
N LYS A 57 2.81 -6.92 -19.34
CA LYS A 57 1.48 -7.47 -19.64
C LYS A 57 0.86 -8.10 -18.39
N GLY A 58 -0.40 -7.78 -18.12
CA GLY A 58 -1.15 -8.29 -16.97
C GLY A 58 -1.01 -7.45 -15.70
N ILE A 59 -0.16 -6.41 -15.70
CA ILE A 59 -0.08 -5.45 -14.59
C ILE A 59 -0.94 -4.22 -14.94
N PRO A 60 -2.01 -3.93 -14.19
CA PRO A 60 -2.78 -2.73 -14.45
C PRO A 60 -2.02 -1.48 -13.95
N PRO A 61 -2.20 -0.33 -14.62
CA PRO A 61 -1.73 0.96 -14.11
C PRO A 61 -2.57 1.37 -12.89
N TRP A 62 -2.04 2.29 -12.07
CA TRP A 62 -2.67 2.74 -10.83
C TRP A 62 -4.16 3.09 -10.98
N TYR A 63 -4.56 3.80 -12.03
CA TYR A 63 -5.95 4.24 -12.23
C TYR A 63 -6.94 3.11 -12.54
N ARG A 64 -6.45 1.90 -12.87
CA ARG A 64 -7.28 0.70 -13.06
C ARG A 64 -7.13 -0.32 -11.93
N TRP A 65 -6.17 -0.14 -11.01
CA TRP A 65 -5.88 -1.08 -9.93
C TRP A 65 -7.14 -1.49 -9.14
N ALA A 66 -8.02 -0.53 -8.84
CA ALA A 66 -9.21 -0.76 -8.04
C ALA A 66 -10.20 -1.76 -8.68
N TYR A 67 -10.33 -1.78 -10.01
CA TYR A 67 -11.38 -2.56 -10.69
C TYR A 67 -10.87 -3.53 -11.78
N ASP A 68 -9.58 -3.50 -12.12
CA ASP A 68 -8.97 -4.55 -12.94
C ASP A 68 -8.82 -5.83 -12.11
N PRO A 69 -9.24 -7.01 -12.62
CA PRO A 69 -9.09 -8.27 -11.89
C PRO A 69 -7.65 -8.60 -11.47
N ASN A 70 -6.64 -8.12 -12.20
CA ASN A 70 -5.24 -8.32 -11.85
C ASN A 70 -4.74 -7.37 -10.76
N GLY A 71 -5.50 -6.32 -10.42
CA GLY A 71 -5.13 -5.36 -9.39
C GLY A 71 -5.04 -5.97 -7.99
N VAL A 72 -5.68 -7.12 -7.75
CA VAL A 72 -5.54 -7.88 -6.50
C VAL A 72 -4.09 -8.34 -6.23
N ASN A 73 -3.25 -8.42 -7.26
CA ASN A 73 -1.84 -8.82 -7.16
C ASN A 73 -0.91 -7.66 -6.82
N GLN A 74 -1.45 -6.49 -6.48
CA GLN A 74 -0.73 -5.29 -6.08
C GLN A 74 -1.30 -4.76 -4.77
N CYS A 75 -0.46 -4.19 -3.93
CA CYS A 75 -0.89 -3.36 -2.81
C CYS A 75 -1.22 -1.97 -3.32
N GLY A 76 -2.43 -1.46 -3.04
CA GLY A 76 -2.79 -0.08 -3.34
C GLY A 76 -2.28 0.88 -2.28
N CYS A 77 -1.94 2.11 -2.65
CA CYS A 77 -1.81 3.17 -1.67
C CYS A 77 -3.19 3.62 -1.15
N ILE A 78 -3.25 4.02 0.13
CA ILE A 78 -4.43 4.68 0.74
C ILE A 78 -4.94 5.92 -0.01
N TYR A 79 -4.13 6.55 -0.86
CA TYR A 79 -4.59 7.66 -1.71
C TYR A 79 -5.26 7.17 -2.99
N THR A 80 -4.77 6.07 -3.58
CA THR A 80 -5.32 5.50 -4.81
C THR A 80 -6.68 4.85 -4.60
N ILE A 81 -6.93 4.32 -3.40
CA ILE A 81 -8.22 3.73 -3.05
C ILE A 81 -9.34 4.78 -2.87
N GLN A 82 -9.01 6.07 -2.76
CA GLN A 82 -9.97 7.13 -2.48
C GLN A 82 -11.08 7.16 -3.53
N GLY A 83 -12.34 7.15 -3.06
CA GLY A 83 -13.53 7.17 -3.92
C GLY A 83 -13.98 5.80 -4.43
N PHE A 84 -13.25 4.73 -4.14
CA PHE A 84 -13.69 3.35 -4.41
C PHE A 84 -14.31 2.70 -3.17
N GLU A 85 -15.22 1.77 -3.42
CA GLU A 85 -15.84 0.92 -2.40
C GLU A 85 -15.51 -0.55 -2.67
N PHE A 86 -15.32 -1.31 -1.59
CA PHE A 86 -15.07 -2.74 -1.62
C PHE A 86 -15.84 -3.39 -0.49
N ASP A 87 -16.30 -4.63 -0.70
CA ASP A 87 -16.91 -5.40 0.39
C ASP A 87 -15.88 -5.67 1.50
N TYR A 88 -14.59 -5.80 1.15
CA TYR A 88 -13.50 -6.03 2.09
C TYR A 88 -12.24 -5.23 1.74
N VAL A 89 -11.64 -4.60 2.74
CA VAL A 89 -10.32 -3.95 2.60
C VAL A 89 -9.38 -4.53 3.65
N GLY A 90 -8.23 -5.02 3.21
CA GLY A 90 -7.11 -5.33 4.08
C GLY A 90 -6.22 -4.10 4.17
N VAL A 91 -5.92 -3.62 5.37
CA VAL A 91 -4.99 -2.51 5.57
C VAL A 91 -3.74 -3.02 6.24
N ILE A 92 -2.60 -2.77 5.62
CA ILE A 92 -1.29 -2.98 6.21
C ILE A 92 -0.89 -1.71 6.95
N PHE A 93 -0.51 -1.87 8.22
CA PHE A 93 0.11 -0.83 9.02
C PHE A 93 1.63 -1.03 8.96
N GLY A 94 2.34 0.00 8.54
CA GLY A 94 3.80 0.03 8.60
C GLY A 94 4.31 0.18 10.03
N ASN A 95 5.62 0.06 10.19
CA ASN A 95 6.27 0.27 11.49
C ASN A 95 6.33 1.75 11.91
N ASP A 96 5.88 2.65 11.04
CA ASP A 96 5.75 4.09 11.26
C ASP A 96 4.50 4.46 12.04
N ILE A 97 3.57 3.52 12.27
CA ILE A 97 2.42 3.71 13.16
C ILE A 97 2.27 2.46 14.04
N VAL A 98 2.48 2.61 15.35
CA VAL A 98 2.40 1.48 16.29
C VAL A 98 1.44 1.79 17.44
N TYR A 99 0.77 0.77 17.96
CA TYR A 99 -0.07 0.91 19.15
C TYR A 99 0.76 0.65 20.41
N ASP A 100 0.85 1.64 21.29
CA ASP A 100 1.44 1.49 22.61
C ASP A 100 0.39 0.96 23.59
N LYS A 101 0.56 -0.30 24.02
CA LYS A 101 -0.37 -0.97 24.93
C LYS A 101 -0.39 -0.37 26.34
N ASN A 102 0.71 0.25 26.77
CA ASN A 102 0.81 0.83 28.11
C ASN A 102 0.04 2.16 28.15
N LYS A 103 0.24 2.99 27.12
CA LYS A 103 -0.43 4.29 27.00
C LYS A 103 -1.81 4.21 26.38
N LYS A 104 -2.14 3.07 25.75
CA LYS A 104 -3.38 2.82 25.01
C LYS A 104 -3.61 3.79 23.85
N GLU A 105 -2.54 4.22 23.21
CA GLU A 105 -2.56 5.22 22.13
C GLU A 105 -1.80 4.73 20.89
N TRP A 106 -2.12 5.32 19.73
CA TRP A 106 -1.33 5.17 18.51
C TRP A 106 -0.19 6.18 18.49
N ILE A 107 1.02 5.72 18.20
CA ILE A 107 2.23 6.53 18.13
C ILE A 107 2.79 6.48 16.72
N GLY A 108 3.01 7.66 16.14
CA GLY A 108 3.77 7.83 14.91
C GLY A 108 5.27 7.69 15.18
N LYS A 109 5.95 6.87 14.38
CA LYS A 109 7.40 6.66 14.37
C LYS A 109 7.94 7.08 13.01
N LEU A 110 8.07 8.39 12.81
CA LEU A 110 8.50 8.99 11.54
C LEU A 110 9.85 8.44 11.05
N GLU A 111 10.73 8.06 11.98
CA GLU A 111 12.02 7.44 11.67
C GLU A 111 11.93 6.03 11.07
N LYS A 112 10.75 5.40 11.13
CA LYS A 112 10.45 4.08 10.55
C LYS A 112 9.70 4.17 9.23
N ASN A 113 9.49 5.38 8.73
CA ASN A 113 8.90 5.61 7.43
C ASN A 113 10.01 5.68 6.37
N ASP A 114 10.05 4.67 5.49
CA ASP A 114 11.06 4.57 4.43
C ASP A 114 10.61 5.23 3.11
N PHE A 115 9.44 5.90 3.10
CA PHE A 115 8.98 6.64 1.94
C PHE A 115 9.72 7.98 1.84
N LEU A 116 10.55 8.08 0.81
CA LEU A 116 11.56 9.14 0.61
C LEU A 116 11.01 10.58 0.49
N SER A 117 9.69 10.80 0.45
CA SER A 117 9.12 12.14 0.25
C SER A 117 8.71 12.87 1.54
N ILE A 118 8.76 12.23 2.71
CA ILE A 118 8.45 12.93 3.96
C ILE A 118 9.73 13.60 4.45
N SER A 119 9.80 14.93 4.32
CA SER A 119 10.83 15.71 5.01
C SER A 119 10.72 15.43 6.52
N LYS A 120 11.82 15.01 7.14
CA LYS A 120 11.88 14.70 8.58
C LYS A 120 11.68 15.93 9.50
N ASP A 121 11.44 17.11 8.93
CA ASP A 121 11.27 18.40 9.61
C ASP A 121 9.79 18.77 9.81
N VAL A 122 8.99 17.89 10.42
CA VAL A 122 7.66 18.28 10.92
C VAL A 122 7.70 18.30 12.45
N SER A 123 8.16 19.41 13.02
CA SER A 123 7.96 19.70 14.44
C SER A 123 6.50 20.08 14.68
N ILE A 124 5.71 19.15 15.20
CA ILE A 124 4.38 19.43 15.73
C ILE A 124 4.58 20.09 17.10
N SER A 125 4.50 21.41 17.16
CA SER A 125 4.27 22.12 18.42
C SER A 125 2.79 21.99 18.76
N ALA A 126 2.46 21.12 19.72
CA ALA A 126 1.17 21.18 20.39
C ALA A 126 1.14 22.48 21.21
N HIS A 127 0.22 23.37 20.88
CA HIS A 127 -0.15 24.47 21.77
C HIS A 127 -1.39 24.02 22.56
N ASP A 128 -1.26 24.05 23.89
CA ASP A 128 -2.33 23.85 24.87
C ASP A 128 -3.37 24.99 24.81
#